data_AF-F1L9Y1-F1
#
_entry.id   AF-F1L9Y1-F1
#
_cell.length_a   1.000
_cell.length_b   1.000
_cell.length_c   1.000
_cell.angle_alpha   90.00
_cell.angle_beta   90.00
_cell.angle_gamma   90.00
#
_symmetry.space_group_name_H-M   'P 1'
#
loop_
_entity.id
_entity.type
_entity.pdbx_description
1 polymer ?
#
loop_
_entity_poly.entity_id
_entity_poly.type
_entity_poly.pdbx_seq_one_letter_code
_entity_poly.pdbx_strand_id
1 'polypeptide(L)'
;MREGPKNEKTWMIMITIRVDKRGSEQVDHISVPWNASKCAWECGKNNDQKNLGEFISEHIKTQRSIMENDNRYKLKHPVPRNNWQMRHAQVIKEKQVGHGAYGEVWKGYVRIDDERYLTCAIKCLPEGMISTLTRKLEFIKEAHVCRLLQHENIVRFRGIAIDEEPIMMLLEWCENGSLLDVLRHKGPQLALADRTRFCVEAAQGLRYLEKNNVIHRDVAARNCLLNADMVVKMADFGLSQASRFYKETNAETKMPIRWLAPESLNQNIFSSKTDVWSYGVLMNEVYTNGETPYPNLSLQEVRTQVTRNGIRITAPPIMQPGVAALMKKCFEEDPNLRPTFLELKLKLRKEYAALIKKPGGLISFFKRK
;
A
#
# COMPACT_ATOMS: atom_id res chain seq x y z
N MET A 1 -19.65 0.25 -21.28
CA MET A 1 -20.49 0.75 -22.37
C MET A 1 -21.47 1.71 -21.74
N ARG A 2 -21.41 3.00 -22.09
CA ARG A 2 -22.39 4.00 -21.65
C ARG A 2 -23.17 4.38 -22.90
N GLU A 3 -24.49 4.17 -22.90
CA GLU A 3 -25.36 4.78 -23.90
C GLU A 3 -25.28 6.31 -23.77
N GLY A 4 -25.50 7.03 -24.88
CA GLY A 4 -25.49 8.49 -24.89
C GLY A 4 -26.55 9.07 -23.92
N PRO A 5 -26.21 10.07 -23.10
CA PRO A 5 -27.13 10.65 -22.13
C PRO A 5 -28.23 11.51 -22.80
N LYS A 6 -29.44 11.46 -22.24
CA LYS A 6 -30.66 12.08 -22.80
C LYS A 6 -30.87 13.58 -22.47
N ASN A 7 -29.95 14.27 -21.78
CA ASN A 7 -30.14 15.64 -21.26
C ASN A 7 -29.08 16.66 -21.74
N GLU A 8 -29.47 17.95 -21.77
CA GLU A 8 -28.79 19.19 -22.25
C GLU A 8 -27.46 19.57 -21.55
N LYS A 9 -26.57 18.62 -21.25
CA LYS A 9 -25.16 18.92 -20.91
C LYS A 9 -24.29 18.62 -22.12
N THR A 10 -23.32 19.49 -22.43
CA THR A 10 -22.31 19.20 -23.46
C THR A 10 -21.39 18.10 -22.94
N TRP A 11 -21.59 16.86 -23.39
CA TRP A 11 -20.73 15.75 -23.02
C TRP A 11 -19.52 15.69 -23.92
N MET A 12 -18.37 15.35 -23.35
CA MET A 12 -17.12 15.18 -24.07
C MET A 12 -16.42 13.97 -23.51
N ILE A 13 -15.87 13.14 -24.39
CA ILE A 13 -14.93 12.09 -24.02
C ILE A 13 -13.54 12.50 -24.48
N MET A 14 -12.53 11.97 -23.81
CA MET A 14 -11.14 12.18 -24.20
C MET A 14 -10.56 10.86 -24.70
N ILE A 15 -10.14 10.83 -25.96
CA ILE A 15 -9.37 9.73 -26.53
C ILE A 15 -7.90 10.10 -26.36
N THR A 16 -7.18 9.30 -25.57
CA THR A 16 -5.73 9.46 -25.39
C THR A 16 -5.00 8.49 -26.31
N ILE A 17 -4.12 9.02 -27.16
CA ILE A 17 -3.41 8.24 -28.19
C ILE A 17 -1.91 8.39 -28.00
N ARG A 18 -1.19 7.27 -28.04
CA ARG A 18 0.27 7.28 -28.17
C ARG A 18 0.66 7.42 -29.64
N VAL A 19 1.51 8.40 -29.96
CA VAL A 19 1.91 8.68 -31.35
C VAL A 19 3.27 8.05 -31.65
N ASP A 20 3.28 7.02 -32.50
CA ASP A 20 4.45 6.18 -32.82
C ASP A 20 5.71 6.98 -33.24
N LYS A 21 5.56 8.16 -33.84
CA LYS A 21 6.66 8.95 -34.40
C LYS A 21 7.35 9.91 -33.42
N ARG A 22 6.86 10.07 -32.19
CA ARG A 22 7.39 11.03 -31.19
C ARG A 22 8.09 10.36 -29.99
N GLY A 23 8.41 9.07 -30.11
CA GLY A 23 8.94 8.26 -29.01
C GLY A 23 7.83 7.67 -28.14
N SER A 24 8.13 6.58 -27.44
CA SER A 24 7.14 5.73 -26.74
C SER A 24 6.44 6.37 -25.54
N GLU A 25 6.80 7.60 -25.16
CA GLU A 25 6.33 8.28 -23.94
C GLU A 25 5.38 9.46 -24.19
N GLN A 26 5.23 9.92 -25.43
CA GLN A 26 4.33 11.04 -25.73
C GLN A 26 2.91 10.56 -26.07
N VAL A 27 1.93 11.18 -25.42
CA VAL A 27 0.50 10.96 -25.67
C VAL A 27 -0.16 12.28 -26.07
N ASP A 28 -1.08 12.20 -27.01
CA ASP A 28 -1.96 13.31 -27.38
C ASP A 28 -3.37 13.02 -26.85
N HIS A 29 -4.04 14.07 -26.36
CA HIS A 29 -5.40 14.01 -25.86
C HIS A 29 -6.36 14.66 -26.86
N ILE A 30 -7.32 13.88 -27.36
CA ILE A 30 -8.29 14.34 -28.35
C ILE A 30 -9.68 14.33 -27.73
N SER A 31 -10.30 15.50 -27.69
CA SER A 31 -11.65 15.70 -27.22
C SER A 31 -12.66 15.34 -28.30
N VAL A 32 -13.58 14.43 -28.01
CA VAL A 32 -14.68 14.04 -28.88
C VAL A 32 -15.99 14.47 -28.22
N PRO A 33 -16.65 15.53 -28.71
CA PRO A 33 -17.94 15.97 -28.18
C PRO A 33 -19.09 15.04 -28.57
N TRP A 34 -20.13 15.03 -27.74
CA TRP A 34 -21.45 14.47 -28.06
C TRP A 34 -22.33 15.54 -28.70
N ASN A 35 -22.90 15.23 -29.86
CA ASN A 35 -23.91 16.07 -30.50
C ASN A 35 -25.31 15.59 -30.10
N ALA A 36 -26.00 16.41 -29.30
CA ALA A 36 -27.33 16.10 -28.80
C ALA A 36 -28.39 16.05 -29.92
N SER A 37 -28.29 16.91 -30.93
CA SER A 37 -29.25 16.96 -32.05
C SER A 37 -29.17 15.72 -32.94
N LYS A 38 -27.97 15.14 -33.08
CA LYS A 38 -27.73 13.94 -33.89
C LYS A 38 -27.72 12.64 -33.09
N CYS A 39 -27.74 12.74 -31.75
CA CYS A 39 -27.53 11.61 -30.85
C CYS A 39 -26.28 10.79 -31.21
N ALA A 40 -25.16 11.46 -31.44
CA ALA A 40 -23.92 10.84 -31.91
C ALA A 40 -22.66 11.50 -31.35
N TRP A 41 -21.58 10.73 -31.25
CA TRP A 41 -20.23 11.24 -30.99
C TRP A 41 -19.65 11.84 -32.27
N GLU A 42 -19.15 13.08 -32.22
CA GLU A 42 -18.66 13.78 -33.42
C GLU A 42 -17.14 13.97 -33.37
N CYS A 43 -16.47 13.57 -34.45
CA CYS A 43 -15.09 13.94 -34.72
C CYS A 43 -14.89 14.10 -36.23
N GLY A 44 -14.78 15.36 -36.68
CA GLY A 44 -14.72 15.74 -38.09
C GLY A 44 -16.05 15.60 -38.86
N LYS A 45 -16.03 15.91 -40.16
CA LYS A 45 -17.22 15.81 -41.04
C LYS A 45 -17.61 14.34 -41.32
N ASN A 46 -18.91 14.03 -41.17
CA ASN A 46 -19.57 12.75 -41.53
C ASN A 46 -19.26 11.54 -40.62
N ASN A 47 -19.24 11.73 -39.31
CA ASN A 47 -18.80 10.70 -38.39
C ASN A 47 -19.75 10.51 -37.20
N ASP A 48 -21.04 10.50 -37.50
CA ASP A 48 -22.11 10.47 -36.50
C ASP A 48 -22.35 9.03 -36.03
N GLN A 49 -21.55 8.56 -35.07
CA GLN A 49 -21.70 7.22 -34.48
C GLN A 49 -22.45 7.29 -33.15
N LYS A 50 -23.52 6.51 -33.02
CA LYS A 50 -24.39 6.50 -31.83
C LYS A 50 -23.71 5.89 -30.61
N ASN A 51 -22.82 4.93 -30.83
CA ASN A 51 -22.09 4.22 -29.77
C ASN A 51 -20.59 4.50 -29.88
N LEU A 52 -19.95 4.81 -28.75
CA LEU A 52 -18.49 5.00 -28.69
C LEU A 52 -17.71 3.75 -29.11
N GLY A 53 -18.22 2.55 -28.78
CA GLY A 53 -17.59 1.30 -29.20
C GLY A 53 -17.60 1.12 -30.72
N GLU A 54 -18.71 1.48 -31.37
CA GLU A 54 -18.84 1.48 -32.83
C GLU A 54 -17.94 2.55 -33.45
N PHE A 55 -17.93 3.77 -32.88
CA PHE A 55 -17.03 4.85 -33.28
C PHE A 55 -15.57 4.39 -33.29
N ILE A 56 -15.09 3.80 -32.20
CA ILE A 56 -13.70 3.32 -32.09
C ILE A 56 -13.45 2.20 -33.09
N SER A 57 -14.36 1.23 -33.19
CA SER A 57 -14.22 0.07 -34.09
C SER A 57 -14.17 0.48 -35.56
N GLU A 58 -15.00 1.43 -35.96
CA GLU A 58 -15.04 1.97 -37.33
C GLU A 58 -13.71 2.65 -37.68
N HIS A 59 -13.16 3.51 -36.81
CA HIS A 59 -11.87 4.16 -37.08
C HIS A 59 -10.70 3.19 -37.15
N ILE A 60 -10.71 2.15 -36.31
CA ILE A 60 -9.73 1.07 -36.38
C ILE A 60 -9.89 0.32 -37.70
N LYS A 61 -11.12 0.01 -38.11
CA LYS A 61 -11.40 -0.75 -39.35
C LYS A 61 -11.07 0.04 -40.61
N THR A 62 -11.52 1.29 -40.71
CA THR A 62 -11.34 2.12 -41.91
C THR A 62 -10.00 2.84 -41.95
N GLN A 63 -9.23 2.84 -40.86
CA GLN A 63 -7.97 3.58 -40.72
C GLN A 63 -8.13 5.08 -41.07
N ARG A 64 -9.34 5.62 -40.85
CA ARG A 64 -9.63 7.05 -41.00
C ARG A 64 -9.06 7.77 -39.78
N SER A 65 -8.55 8.98 -40.00
CA SER A 65 -8.10 9.80 -38.87
C SER A 65 -9.30 10.21 -38.05
N ILE A 66 -9.14 10.24 -36.73
CA ILE A 66 -10.15 10.83 -35.85
C ILE A 66 -10.16 12.36 -35.95
N MET A 67 -9.13 12.99 -36.52
CA MET A 67 -9.06 14.45 -36.70
C MET A 67 -9.31 14.83 -38.16
N GLU A 68 -10.19 15.80 -38.42
CA GLU A 68 -10.59 16.23 -39.77
C GLU A 68 -9.43 16.79 -40.61
N ASN A 69 -8.59 17.63 -39.99
CA ASN A 69 -7.51 18.35 -40.68
C ASN A 69 -6.12 17.76 -40.38
N ASP A 70 -6.05 16.60 -39.74
CA ASP A 70 -4.78 15.97 -39.40
C ASP A 70 -4.85 14.45 -39.58
N ASN A 71 -4.28 13.95 -40.68
CA ASN A 71 -4.30 12.54 -41.05
C ASN A 71 -3.41 11.64 -40.17
N ARG A 72 -2.71 12.18 -39.16
CA ARG A 72 -1.79 11.42 -38.30
C ARG A 72 -2.50 10.61 -37.22
N TYR A 73 -3.71 10.98 -36.80
CA TYR A 73 -4.42 10.38 -35.66
C TYR A 73 -5.30 9.21 -36.06
N LYS A 74 -4.66 8.12 -36.52
CA LYS A 74 -5.34 6.87 -36.88
C LYS A 74 -5.30 5.89 -35.72
N LEU A 75 -6.45 5.36 -35.32
CA LEU A 75 -6.53 4.35 -34.27
C LEU A 75 -6.01 3.01 -34.80
N LYS A 76 -5.12 2.36 -34.05
CA LYS A 76 -4.52 1.07 -34.42
C LYS A 76 -4.86 -0.04 -33.42
N HIS A 77 -4.37 0.11 -32.20
CA HIS A 77 -4.47 -0.92 -31.17
C HIS A 77 -5.17 -0.35 -29.94
N PRO A 78 -6.32 -0.92 -29.53
CA PRO A 78 -6.92 -0.54 -28.26
C PRO A 78 -6.02 -1.01 -27.10
N VAL A 79 -5.87 -0.18 -26.09
CA VAL A 79 -5.20 -0.57 -24.84
C VAL A 79 -6.25 -1.21 -23.93
N PRO A 80 -6.23 -2.54 -23.72
CA PRO A 80 -7.24 -3.19 -22.90
C PRO A 80 -7.08 -2.80 -21.44
N ARG A 81 -8.20 -2.77 -20.73
CA ARG A 81 -8.22 -2.62 -19.27
C ARG A 81 -7.60 -3.86 -18.64
N ASN A 82 -6.65 -3.65 -17.74
CA ASN A 82 -6.08 -4.75 -16.98
C ASN A 82 -7.09 -5.25 -15.94
N ASN A 83 -6.98 -6.54 -15.56
CA ASN A 83 -7.84 -7.15 -14.54
C ASN A 83 -7.78 -6.49 -13.15
N TRP A 84 -6.72 -5.74 -12.85
CA TRP A 84 -6.57 -4.98 -11.61
C TRP A 84 -7.18 -3.57 -11.66
N GLN A 85 -7.59 -3.09 -12.84
CA GLN A 85 -8.29 -1.81 -13.01
C GLN A 85 -9.79 -2.04 -12.87
N MET A 86 -10.28 -2.00 -11.63
CA MET A 86 -11.66 -2.29 -11.28
C MET A 86 -12.60 -1.17 -11.71
N ARG A 87 -13.84 -1.52 -12.07
CA ARG A 87 -14.92 -0.55 -12.22
C ARG A 87 -15.58 -0.31 -10.86
N HIS A 88 -16.00 0.91 -10.58
CA HIS A 88 -16.74 1.25 -9.36
C HIS A 88 -17.97 0.36 -9.13
N ALA A 89 -18.71 0.04 -10.19
CA ALA A 89 -19.87 -0.87 -10.13
C ALA A 89 -19.53 -2.31 -9.71
N GLN A 90 -18.26 -2.72 -9.74
CA GLN A 90 -17.82 -4.02 -9.20
C GLN A 90 -17.59 -3.98 -7.70
N VAL A 91 -17.47 -2.79 -7.09
CA VAL A 91 -17.03 -2.60 -5.71
C VAL A 91 -18.25 -2.31 -4.83
N ILE A 92 -18.46 -3.16 -3.83
CA ILE A 92 -19.54 -3.03 -2.86
C ILE A 92 -18.92 -2.76 -1.50
N LYS A 93 -19.12 -1.56 -0.94
CA LYS A 93 -18.72 -1.21 0.43
C LYS A 93 -19.77 -1.75 1.41
N GLU A 94 -19.34 -2.48 2.43
CA GLU A 94 -20.23 -3.06 3.44
C GLU A 94 -20.18 -2.24 4.74
N LYS A 95 -19.01 -2.16 5.38
CA LYS A 95 -18.86 -1.55 6.70
C LYS A 95 -17.58 -0.72 6.77
N GLN A 96 -17.66 0.50 7.28
CA GLN A 96 -16.46 1.28 7.58
C GLN A 96 -15.74 0.67 8.79
N VAL A 97 -14.44 0.44 8.66
CA VAL A 97 -13.63 -0.25 9.68
C VAL A 97 -12.49 0.62 10.22
N GLY A 98 -12.19 1.74 9.58
CA GLY A 98 -11.18 2.66 10.09
C GLY A 98 -11.02 3.94 9.27
N HIS A 99 -10.13 4.78 9.74
CA HIS A 99 -9.67 6.00 9.09
C HIS A 99 -8.14 5.97 9.03
N GLY A 100 -7.57 5.90 7.84
CA GLY A 100 -6.14 5.98 7.59
C GLY A 100 -5.70 7.41 7.22
N ALA A 101 -4.40 7.61 6.98
CA ALA A 101 -3.83 8.92 6.64
C ALA A 101 -4.44 9.57 5.38
N TYR A 102 -4.93 8.74 4.45
CA TYR A 102 -5.49 9.18 3.16
C TYR A 102 -7.02 9.14 3.11
N GLY A 103 -7.70 8.68 4.16
CA GLY A 103 -9.16 8.60 4.20
C GLY A 103 -9.69 7.32 4.81
N GLU A 104 -10.91 6.95 4.42
CA GLU A 104 -11.67 5.89 5.06
C GLU A 104 -11.27 4.51 4.54
N VAL A 105 -11.25 3.52 5.45
CA VAL A 105 -11.09 2.11 5.10
C VAL A 105 -12.40 1.40 5.38
N TRP A 106 -12.89 0.69 4.36
CA TRP A 106 -14.13 -0.08 4.40
C TRP A 106 -13.83 -1.57 4.23
N LYS A 107 -14.52 -2.44 4.97
CA LYS A 107 -14.71 -3.83 4.56
C LYS A 107 -15.75 -3.85 3.44
N GLY A 108 -15.52 -4.67 2.43
CA GLY A 108 -16.48 -4.86 1.34
C GLY A 108 -16.08 -5.98 0.41
N TYR A 109 -16.67 -5.98 -0.78
CA TYR A 109 -16.52 -7.04 -1.76
C TYR A 109 -16.24 -6.46 -3.15
N VAL A 110 -15.44 -7.17 -3.93
CA VAL A 110 -15.30 -6.90 -5.37
C VAL A 110 -15.83 -8.08 -6.17
N ARG A 111 -16.71 -7.78 -7.12
CA ARG A 111 -17.24 -8.76 -8.07
C ARG A 111 -16.18 -9.05 -9.13
N ILE A 112 -15.65 -10.28 -9.12
CA ILE A 112 -14.63 -10.76 -10.06
C ILE A 112 -15.29 -11.31 -11.33
N ASP A 113 -16.40 -12.02 -11.18
CA ASP A 113 -17.32 -12.46 -12.23
C ASP A 113 -18.75 -12.60 -11.66
N ASP A 114 -19.69 -13.12 -12.43
CA ASP A 114 -21.11 -13.15 -12.07
C ASP A 114 -21.42 -13.96 -10.81
N GLU A 115 -20.57 -14.92 -10.43
CA GLU A 115 -20.79 -15.80 -9.27
C GLU A 115 -19.80 -15.56 -8.13
N ARG A 116 -18.65 -14.92 -8.39
CA ARG A 116 -17.56 -14.81 -7.42
C ARG A 116 -17.35 -13.37 -6.94
N TYR A 117 -17.43 -13.24 -5.61
CA TYR A 117 -17.07 -12.05 -4.87
C TYR A 117 -15.82 -12.31 -4.04
N LEU A 118 -14.90 -11.35 -4.05
CA LEU A 118 -13.72 -11.37 -3.21
C LEU A 118 -13.86 -10.34 -2.09
N THR A 119 -13.74 -10.77 -0.84
CA THR A 119 -13.71 -9.87 0.31
C THR A 119 -12.43 -9.02 0.30
N CYS A 120 -12.58 -7.72 0.46
CA CYS A 120 -11.49 -6.75 0.40
C CYS A 120 -11.57 -5.70 1.52
N ALA A 121 -10.41 -5.16 1.86
CA ALA A 121 -10.31 -3.83 2.45
C ALA A 121 -10.29 -2.80 1.32
N ILE A 122 -11.20 -1.84 1.36
CA ILE A 122 -11.38 -0.79 0.36
C ILE A 122 -10.92 0.53 1.00
N LYS A 123 -9.73 0.99 0.63
CA LYS A 123 -9.19 2.30 1.03
C LYS A 123 -9.74 3.34 0.06
N CYS A 124 -10.44 4.35 0.56
CA CYS A 124 -11.07 5.39 -0.25
C CYS A 124 -10.33 6.71 -0.04
N LEU A 125 -10.01 7.40 -1.13
CA LEU A 125 -9.62 8.81 -1.09
C LEU A 125 -10.90 9.66 -1.15
N PRO A 126 -11.26 10.44 -0.11
CA PRO A 126 -12.52 11.17 -0.05
C PRO A 126 -12.67 12.21 -1.18
N GLU A 127 -13.91 12.48 -1.58
CA GLU A 127 -14.26 13.52 -2.57
C GLU A 127 -14.15 14.94 -1.97
N GLY A 128 -13.89 15.96 -2.82
CA GLY A 128 -14.00 17.38 -2.48
C GLY A 128 -12.66 18.12 -2.34
N MET A 129 -12.70 19.40 -1.89
CA MET A 129 -11.54 20.32 -1.76
C MET A 129 -10.38 19.77 -0.91
N ILE A 130 -10.62 18.69 -0.16
CA ILE A 130 -9.64 17.96 0.66
C ILE A 130 -8.73 17.05 -0.21
N SER A 131 -9.14 16.69 -1.43
CA SER A 131 -8.42 15.84 -2.38
C SER A 131 -7.63 16.66 -3.42
N THR A 132 -6.52 17.26 -2.99
CA THR A 132 -5.62 17.96 -3.92
C THR A 132 -5.06 17.00 -4.97
N LEU A 133 -4.67 17.51 -6.14
CA LEU A 133 -3.99 16.72 -7.18
C LEU A 133 -2.80 15.93 -6.59
N THR A 134 -2.04 16.56 -5.67
CA THR A 134 -0.95 15.94 -4.93
C THR A 134 -1.40 14.68 -4.18
N ARG A 135 -2.49 14.74 -3.42
CA ARG A 135 -3.00 13.57 -2.67
C ARG A 135 -3.49 12.46 -3.59
N LYS A 136 -4.09 12.80 -4.73
CA LYS A 136 -4.47 11.80 -5.76
C LYS A 136 -3.23 11.10 -6.32
N LEU A 137 -2.17 11.85 -6.63
CA LEU A 137 -0.91 11.29 -7.12
C LEU A 137 -0.23 10.42 -6.07
N GLU A 138 -0.21 10.84 -4.80
CA GLU A 138 0.32 10.04 -3.69
C GLU A 138 -0.46 8.72 -3.51
N PHE A 139 -1.79 8.77 -3.58
CA PHE A 139 -2.64 7.59 -3.48
C PHE A 139 -2.41 6.61 -4.64
N ILE A 140 -2.31 7.13 -5.88
CA ILE A 140 -1.99 6.31 -7.06
C ILE A 140 -0.58 5.74 -6.96
N LYS A 141 0.37 6.50 -6.42
CA LYS A 141 1.74 6.04 -6.17
C LYS A 141 1.78 4.91 -5.15
N GLU A 142 1.03 5.03 -4.04
CA GLU A 142 0.86 3.94 -3.06
C GLU A 142 0.32 2.68 -3.74
N ALA A 143 -0.78 2.81 -4.50
CA ALA A 143 -1.37 1.69 -5.23
C ALA A 143 -0.39 1.06 -6.24
N HIS A 144 0.44 1.88 -6.90
CA HIS A 144 1.48 1.40 -7.82
C HIS A 144 2.53 0.55 -7.09
N VAL A 145 3.03 1.01 -5.94
CA VAL A 145 3.98 0.24 -5.10
C VAL A 145 3.33 -1.07 -4.66
N CYS A 146 2.13 -1.02 -4.09
CA CYS A 146 1.39 -2.21 -3.64
C CYS A 146 1.20 -3.24 -4.77
N ARG A 147 0.90 -2.79 -5.99
CA ARG A 147 0.69 -3.65 -7.15
C ARG A 147 1.95 -4.44 -7.55
N LEU A 148 3.14 -3.89 -7.32
CA LEU A 148 4.42 -4.55 -7.66
C LEU A 148 4.86 -5.56 -6.60
N LEU A 149 4.23 -5.59 -5.43
CA LEU A 149 4.61 -6.42 -4.30
C LEU A 149 3.72 -7.66 -4.20
N GLN A 150 4.34 -8.84 -4.18
CA GLN A 150 3.65 -10.11 -4.03
C GLN A 150 4.45 -11.06 -3.12
N HIS A 151 3.99 -11.21 -1.88
CA HIS A 151 4.63 -12.06 -0.88
C HIS A 151 3.61 -12.42 0.22
N GLU A 152 3.77 -13.59 0.87
CA GLU A 152 2.83 -14.09 1.89
C GLU A 152 2.64 -13.13 3.08
N ASN A 153 3.73 -12.47 3.49
CA ASN A 153 3.76 -11.49 4.59
C ASN A 153 3.63 -10.03 4.14
N ILE A 154 3.06 -9.77 2.96
CA ILE A 154 2.71 -8.43 2.48
C ILE A 154 1.21 -8.43 2.16
N VAL A 155 0.49 -7.37 2.54
CA VAL A 155 -0.93 -7.24 2.20
C VAL A 155 -1.06 -7.20 0.68
N ARG A 156 -1.84 -8.13 0.13
CA ARG A 156 -1.95 -8.27 -1.33
C ARG A 156 -2.83 -7.18 -1.94
N PHE A 157 -2.29 -6.47 -2.92
CA PHE A 157 -3.08 -5.61 -3.80
C PHE A 157 -4.06 -6.44 -4.65
N ARG A 158 -5.32 -6.03 -4.70
CA ARG A 158 -6.38 -6.68 -5.48
C ARG A 158 -6.83 -5.86 -6.68
N GLY A 159 -6.79 -4.53 -6.56
CA GLY A 159 -7.11 -3.65 -7.67
C GLY A 159 -7.24 -2.19 -7.26
N ILE A 160 -7.53 -1.34 -8.24
CA ILE A 160 -7.81 0.08 -8.06
C ILE A 160 -8.98 0.48 -8.96
N ALA A 161 -9.88 1.31 -8.45
CA ALA A 161 -10.96 1.92 -9.20
C ALA A 161 -10.74 3.44 -9.23
N ILE A 162 -10.44 3.97 -10.43
CA ILE A 162 -10.10 5.38 -10.67
C ILE A 162 -11.04 6.08 -11.66
N ASP A 163 -12.04 5.36 -12.18
CA ASP A 163 -12.91 5.87 -13.24
C ASP A 163 -13.88 6.96 -12.74
N GLU A 164 -14.18 6.94 -11.44
CA GLU A 164 -15.15 7.80 -10.76
C GLU A 164 -14.57 8.17 -9.37
N GLU A 165 -15.12 9.22 -8.75
CA GLU A 165 -14.86 9.53 -7.34
C GLU A 165 -15.84 8.77 -6.42
N PRO A 166 -15.42 8.41 -5.19
CA PRO A 166 -14.06 8.49 -4.68
C PRO A 166 -13.14 7.47 -5.37
N ILE A 167 -11.85 7.80 -5.52
CA ILE A 167 -10.84 6.82 -5.92
C ILE A 167 -10.72 5.74 -4.84
N MET A 168 -10.73 4.46 -5.25
CA MET A 168 -10.70 3.32 -4.34
C MET A 168 -9.51 2.39 -4.65
N MET A 169 -8.77 1.99 -3.61
CA MET A 169 -7.79 0.92 -3.68
C MET A 169 -8.30 -0.30 -2.92
N LEU A 170 -8.26 -1.46 -3.57
CA LEU A 170 -8.72 -2.73 -3.04
C LEU A 170 -7.53 -3.58 -2.60
N LEU A 171 -7.53 -3.96 -1.33
CA LEU A 171 -6.51 -4.74 -0.67
C LEU A 171 -7.12 -6.03 -0.11
N GLU A 172 -6.27 -7.03 0.13
CA GLU A 172 -6.62 -8.22 0.88
C GLU A 172 -7.22 -7.86 2.24
N TRP A 173 -8.38 -8.45 2.55
CA TRP A 173 -8.98 -8.34 3.87
C TRP A 173 -8.18 -9.18 4.87
N CYS A 174 -7.86 -8.58 6.03
CA CYS A 174 -7.15 -9.25 7.13
C CYS A 174 -8.11 -9.35 8.32
N GLU A 175 -8.66 -10.55 8.53
CA GLU A 175 -9.80 -10.81 9.42
C GLU A 175 -9.53 -10.45 10.88
N ASN A 176 -8.28 -10.53 11.32
CA ASN A 176 -7.89 -10.27 12.71
C ASN A 176 -7.41 -8.83 12.94
N GLY A 177 -7.55 -7.95 11.95
CA GLY A 177 -7.20 -6.54 12.08
C GLY A 177 -5.70 -6.30 12.27
N SER A 178 -5.34 -5.25 13.01
CA SER A 178 -3.94 -4.91 13.26
C SER A 178 -3.32 -5.79 14.35
N LEU A 179 -2.03 -6.07 14.22
CA LEU A 179 -1.24 -6.74 15.24
C LEU A 179 -1.23 -5.93 16.54
N LEU A 180 -1.23 -4.59 16.47
CA LEU A 180 -1.34 -3.74 17.65
C LEU A 180 -2.62 -4.00 18.45
N ASP A 181 -3.77 -4.10 17.76
CA ASP A 181 -5.04 -4.38 18.43
C ASP A 181 -5.04 -5.78 19.06
N VAL A 182 -4.51 -6.78 18.33
CA VAL A 182 -4.36 -8.13 18.87
C VAL A 182 -3.45 -8.17 20.11
N LEU A 183 -2.33 -7.45 20.08
CA LEU A 183 -1.41 -7.35 21.21
C LEU A 183 -2.07 -6.70 22.43
N ARG A 184 -2.88 -5.66 22.24
CA ARG A 184 -3.56 -4.96 23.34
C ARG A 184 -4.70 -5.77 23.95
N HIS A 185 -5.47 -6.48 23.12
CA HIS A 185 -6.63 -7.24 23.60
C HIS A 185 -6.29 -8.65 24.06
N LYS A 186 -5.35 -9.32 23.36
CA LYS A 186 -5.00 -10.73 23.59
C LYS A 186 -3.59 -10.95 24.12
N GLY A 187 -2.79 -9.87 24.25
CA GLY A 187 -1.39 -9.91 24.67
C GLY A 187 -1.10 -10.80 25.87
N PRO A 188 -1.83 -10.65 27.00
CA PRO A 188 -1.60 -11.48 28.18
C PRO A 188 -1.73 -13.00 27.94
N GLN A 189 -2.49 -13.43 26.92
CA GLN A 189 -2.65 -14.83 26.57
C GLN A 189 -1.66 -15.32 25.49
N LEU A 190 -0.90 -14.41 24.87
CA LEU A 190 0.05 -14.78 23.81
C LEU A 190 1.27 -15.48 24.39
N ALA A 191 1.49 -16.72 23.93
CA ALA A 191 2.71 -17.45 24.20
C ALA A 191 3.93 -16.72 23.61
N LEU A 192 5.08 -16.92 24.24
CA LEU A 192 6.36 -16.43 23.73
C LEU A 192 6.65 -16.89 22.30
N ALA A 193 6.25 -18.12 21.95
CA ALA A 193 6.40 -18.65 20.59
C ALA A 193 5.59 -17.85 19.57
N ASP A 194 4.35 -17.45 19.88
CA ASP A 194 3.51 -16.64 18.97
C ASP A 194 4.13 -15.24 18.76
N ARG A 195 4.68 -14.62 19.81
CA ARG A 195 5.41 -13.34 19.72
C ARG A 195 6.63 -13.44 18.82
N THR A 196 7.48 -14.46 19.03
CA THR A 196 8.65 -14.66 18.17
C THR A 196 8.23 -14.98 16.73
N ARG A 197 7.13 -15.72 16.51
CA ARG A 197 6.58 -15.99 15.18
C ARG A 197 6.18 -14.70 14.47
N PHE A 198 5.45 -13.80 15.13
CA PHE A 198 5.07 -12.51 14.55
C PHE A 198 6.31 -11.70 14.12
N CYS A 199 7.36 -11.68 14.95
CA CYS A 199 8.63 -11.05 14.57
C CYS A 199 9.27 -11.70 13.34
N VAL A 200 9.29 -13.04 13.26
CA VAL A 200 9.82 -13.78 12.09
C VAL A 200 9.06 -13.42 10.81
N GLU A 201 7.73 -13.44 10.86
CA GLU A 201 6.86 -13.18 9.71
C GLU A 201 6.99 -11.72 9.23
N ALA A 202 7.04 -10.75 10.16
CA ALA A 202 7.32 -9.34 9.83
C ALA A 202 8.70 -9.16 9.20
N ALA A 203 9.76 -9.77 9.76
CA ALA A 203 11.10 -9.73 9.18
C ALA A 203 11.14 -10.36 7.76
N GLN A 204 10.31 -11.38 7.52
CA GLN A 204 10.21 -12.01 6.21
C GLN A 204 9.57 -11.06 5.17
N GLY A 205 8.51 -10.35 5.54
CA GLY A 205 7.93 -9.29 4.71
C GLY A 205 8.92 -8.16 4.42
N LEU A 206 9.60 -7.66 5.45
CA LEU A 206 10.57 -6.57 5.30
C LEU A 206 11.82 -6.97 4.49
N ARG A 207 12.28 -8.22 4.62
CA ARG A 207 13.31 -8.78 3.73
C ARG A 207 12.86 -8.75 2.26
N TYR A 208 11.59 -9.07 2.00
CA TYR A 208 11.07 -9.02 0.64
C TYR A 208 11.07 -7.59 0.10
N LEU A 209 10.69 -6.59 0.91
CA LEU A 209 10.78 -5.18 0.53
C LEU A 209 12.23 -4.75 0.24
N GLU A 210 13.16 -5.10 1.13
CA GLU A 210 14.60 -4.82 0.97
C GLU A 210 15.13 -5.38 -0.36
N LYS A 211 14.79 -6.63 -0.71
CA LYS A 211 15.19 -7.26 -1.98
C LYS A 211 14.62 -6.54 -3.21
N ASN A 212 13.44 -5.95 -3.09
CA ASN A 212 12.78 -5.20 -4.17
C ASN A 212 13.12 -3.70 -4.15
N ASN A 213 14.11 -3.28 -3.34
CA ASN A 213 14.49 -1.88 -3.17
C ASN A 213 13.31 -0.99 -2.77
N VAL A 214 12.47 -1.45 -1.84
CA VAL A 214 11.38 -0.68 -1.25
C VAL A 214 11.71 -0.38 0.20
N ILE A 215 11.71 0.91 0.56
CA ILE A 215 11.81 1.39 1.94
C ILE A 215 10.39 1.64 2.43
N HIS A 216 10.00 1.02 3.55
CA HIS A 216 8.64 1.11 4.09
C HIS A 216 8.38 2.47 4.76
N ARG A 217 9.32 2.97 5.56
CA ARG A 217 9.28 4.24 6.31
C ARG A 217 8.24 4.36 7.43
N ASP A 218 7.40 3.34 7.62
CA ASP A 218 6.42 3.29 8.72
C ASP A 218 6.21 1.87 9.26
N VAL A 219 7.32 1.19 9.57
CA VAL A 219 7.28 -0.14 10.20
C VAL A 219 6.84 0.01 11.66
N ALA A 220 5.65 -0.49 11.99
CA ALA A 220 5.08 -0.46 13.33
C ALA A 220 4.01 -1.55 13.50
N ALA A 221 3.65 -1.89 14.74
CA ALA A 221 2.64 -2.92 15.00
C ALA A 221 1.25 -2.58 14.43
N ARG A 222 0.90 -1.29 14.36
CA ARG A 222 -0.35 -0.81 13.74
C ARG A 222 -0.43 -1.06 12.22
N ASN A 223 0.73 -1.15 11.56
CA ASN A 223 0.86 -1.38 10.11
C ASN A 223 1.21 -2.85 9.80
N CYS A 224 1.14 -3.73 10.79
CA CYS A 224 1.15 -5.17 10.61
C CYS A 224 -0.29 -5.66 10.74
N LEU A 225 -0.88 -6.24 9.70
CA LEU A 225 -2.21 -6.85 9.76
C LEU A 225 -2.11 -8.37 9.92
N LEU A 226 -3.19 -8.99 10.40
CA LEU A 226 -3.28 -10.43 10.60
C LEU A 226 -4.45 -11.01 9.79
N ASN A 227 -4.16 -11.95 8.89
CA ASN A 227 -5.20 -12.69 8.17
C ASN A 227 -5.93 -13.68 9.08
N ALA A 228 -6.89 -14.43 8.53
CA ALA A 228 -7.66 -15.46 9.23
C ALA A 228 -6.80 -16.46 10.02
N ASP A 229 -5.65 -16.86 9.46
CA ASP A 229 -4.71 -17.82 10.06
C ASP A 229 -3.67 -17.18 11.00
N MET A 230 -3.87 -15.91 11.36
CA MET A 230 -2.97 -15.14 12.22
C MET A 230 -1.54 -15.03 11.67
N VAL A 231 -1.42 -14.95 10.35
CA VAL A 231 -0.17 -14.67 9.63
C VAL A 231 -0.02 -13.16 9.48
N VAL A 232 1.15 -12.64 9.85
CA VAL A 232 1.47 -11.22 9.72
C VAL A 232 1.62 -10.82 8.26
N LYS A 233 0.98 -9.70 7.90
CA LYS A 233 1.07 -9.03 6.61
C LYS A 233 1.44 -7.56 6.81
N MET A 234 2.57 -7.13 6.26
CA MET A 234 2.95 -5.71 6.24
C MET A 234 1.97 -4.93 5.37
N ALA A 235 1.50 -3.79 5.89
CA ALA A 235 0.47 -2.96 5.30
C ALA A 235 0.86 -1.47 5.35
N ASP A 236 0.01 -0.64 4.75
CA ASP A 236 0.13 0.83 4.70
C ASP A 236 1.46 1.32 4.08
N PHE A 237 1.48 1.32 2.74
CA PHE A 237 2.64 1.75 1.95
C PHE A 237 2.59 3.23 1.59
N GLY A 238 1.74 4.02 2.24
CA GLY A 238 1.53 5.43 1.89
C GLY A 238 2.79 6.29 1.99
N LEU A 239 3.68 5.98 2.94
CA LEU A 239 4.98 6.65 3.08
C LEU A 239 6.12 5.97 2.31
N SER A 240 5.87 4.79 1.73
CA SER A 240 6.93 3.95 1.16
C SER A 240 7.56 4.54 -0.09
N GLN A 241 8.81 4.17 -0.34
CA GLN A 241 9.59 4.63 -1.49
C GLN A 241 10.27 3.47 -2.19
N ALA A 242 10.06 3.34 -3.50
CA ALA A 242 10.76 2.38 -4.37
C ALA A 242 12.17 2.89 -4.71
N SER A 243 13.04 2.92 -3.71
CA SER A 243 14.45 3.28 -3.81
C SER A 243 15.27 2.55 -2.74
N ARG A 244 16.59 2.44 -2.92
CA ARG A 244 17.52 1.97 -1.86
C ARG A 244 17.82 3.04 -0.81
N PHE A 245 17.74 4.30 -1.22
CA PHE A 245 18.03 5.47 -0.42
C PHE A 245 17.04 6.57 -0.78
N TYR A 246 16.48 7.23 0.24
CA TYR A 246 15.55 8.32 0.05
C TYR A 246 15.80 9.42 1.07
N LYS A 247 15.83 10.67 0.63
CA LYS A 247 15.86 11.84 1.50
C LYS A 247 14.54 12.56 1.37
N GLU A 248 13.79 12.65 2.46
CA GLU A 248 12.51 13.38 2.48
C GLU A 248 12.79 14.88 2.44
N THR A 249 12.23 15.54 1.44
CA THR A 249 12.36 16.98 1.20
C THR A 249 11.08 17.73 1.52
N ASN A 250 9.94 17.04 1.57
CA ASN A 250 8.67 17.65 1.92
C ASN A 250 8.55 17.76 3.45
N ALA A 251 8.73 18.97 3.98
CA ALA A 251 8.64 19.29 5.40
C ALA A 251 7.24 19.07 6.01
N GLU A 252 6.19 19.01 5.18
CA GLU A 252 4.81 18.77 5.63
C GLU A 252 4.51 17.28 5.86
N THR A 253 5.42 16.39 5.45
CA THR A 253 5.24 14.94 5.61
C THR A 253 5.21 14.58 7.09
N LYS A 254 4.07 14.07 7.55
CA LYS A 254 3.90 13.59 8.94
C LYS A 254 4.61 12.25 9.10
N MET A 255 5.71 12.25 9.84
CA MET A 255 6.52 11.04 10.09
C MET A 255 6.24 10.41 11.47
N PRO A 256 6.38 9.07 11.61
CA PRO A 256 6.15 8.35 12.86
C PRO A 256 7.36 8.46 13.81
N ILE A 257 7.58 9.65 14.38
CA ILE A 257 8.80 10.03 15.14
C ILE A 257 9.31 8.95 16.12
N ARG A 258 8.41 8.28 16.86
CA ARG A 258 8.78 7.26 17.87
C ARG A 258 9.41 5.98 17.29
N TRP A 259 9.24 5.73 15.99
CA TRP A 259 9.79 4.57 15.28
C TRP A 259 11.01 4.90 14.44
N LEU A 260 11.38 6.18 14.33
CA LEU A 260 12.44 6.61 13.41
C LEU A 260 13.85 6.44 13.98
N ALA A 261 14.79 6.11 13.08
CA ALA A 261 16.21 6.06 13.36
C ALA A 261 16.82 7.46 13.55
N PRO A 262 17.98 7.59 14.22
CA PRO A 262 18.62 8.89 14.47
C PRO A 262 18.89 9.70 13.20
N GLU A 263 19.33 9.07 12.12
CA GLU A 263 19.58 9.71 10.83
C GLU A 263 18.29 10.16 10.11
N SER A 264 17.19 9.42 10.28
CA SER A 264 15.88 9.82 9.79
C SER A 264 15.34 11.01 10.57
N LEU A 265 15.56 11.02 11.88
CA LEU A 265 15.22 12.17 12.71
C LEU A 265 16.06 13.39 12.29
N ASN A 266 17.38 13.30 12.35
CA ASN A 266 18.26 14.47 12.15
C ASN A 266 18.26 15.00 10.71
N GLN A 267 18.29 14.11 9.72
CA GLN A 267 18.62 14.46 8.33
C GLN A 267 17.52 14.07 7.33
N ASN A 268 16.39 13.51 7.79
CA ASN A 268 15.30 13.01 6.96
C ASN A 268 15.78 11.95 5.94
N ILE A 269 16.78 11.14 6.33
CA ILE A 269 17.35 10.08 5.50
C ILE A 269 16.64 8.76 5.79
N PHE A 270 16.33 8.00 4.75
CA PHE A 270 15.63 6.71 4.80
C PHE A 270 16.34 5.67 3.94
N SER A 271 16.42 4.44 4.44
CA SER A 271 17.00 3.27 3.77
C SER A 271 16.44 1.97 4.37
N SER A 272 16.83 0.80 3.86
CA SER A 272 16.46 -0.46 4.54
C SER A 272 17.00 -0.52 5.98
N LYS A 273 18.11 0.15 6.29
CA LYS A 273 18.69 0.22 7.64
C LYS A 273 17.91 1.11 8.60
N THR A 274 17.16 2.10 8.10
CA THR A 274 16.22 2.86 8.94
C THR A 274 14.97 2.03 9.25
N ASP A 275 14.52 1.20 8.29
CA ASP A 275 13.45 0.23 8.56
C ASP A 275 13.88 -0.85 9.56
N VAL A 276 15.15 -1.25 9.59
CA VAL A 276 15.70 -2.16 10.62
C VAL A 276 15.59 -1.56 12.02
N TRP A 277 15.83 -0.25 12.17
CA TRP A 277 15.61 0.43 13.44
C TRP A 277 14.14 0.40 13.85
N SER A 278 13.24 0.80 12.94
CA SER A 278 11.79 0.75 13.17
C SER A 278 11.30 -0.67 13.47
N TYR A 279 11.90 -1.68 12.87
CA TYR A 279 11.67 -3.09 13.19
C TYR A 279 12.09 -3.47 14.62
N GLY A 280 13.19 -2.91 15.14
CA GLY A 280 13.56 -3.04 16.55
C GLY A 280 12.49 -2.50 17.49
N VAL A 281 11.86 -1.37 17.12
CA VAL A 281 10.72 -0.81 17.87
C VAL A 281 9.49 -1.72 17.77
N LEU A 282 9.18 -2.26 16.59
CA LEU A 282 8.12 -3.27 16.40
C LEU A 282 8.34 -4.52 17.26
N MET A 283 9.59 -5.02 17.36
CA MET A 283 9.91 -6.13 18.25
C MET A 283 9.60 -5.79 19.71
N ASN A 284 9.88 -4.57 20.17
CA ASN A 284 9.49 -4.15 21.51
C ASN A 284 7.97 -4.15 21.67
N GLU A 285 7.21 -3.51 20.76
CA GLU A 285 5.75 -3.48 20.78
C GLU A 285 5.16 -4.89 20.92
N VAL A 286 5.69 -5.86 20.16
CA VAL A 286 5.26 -7.27 20.19
C VAL A 286 5.45 -7.91 21.57
N TYR A 287 6.50 -7.55 22.32
CA TYR A 287 6.78 -8.12 23.64
C TYR A 287 6.23 -7.29 24.80
N THR A 288 5.82 -6.05 24.57
CA THR A 288 5.21 -5.17 25.59
C THR A 288 3.69 -5.05 25.44
N ASN A 289 3.05 -5.93 24.65
CA ASN A 289 1.61 -5.91 24.38
C ASN A 289 1.13 -4.61 23.71
N GLY A 290 1.96 -4.03 22.84
CA GLY A 290 1.60 -2.82 22.10
C GLY A 290 1.69 -1.55 22.96
N GLU A 291 2.58 -1.55 23.95
CA GLU A 291 2.93 -0.35 24.70
C GLU A 291 3.48 0.73 23.75
N THR A 292 3.09 1.98 23.98
CA THR A 292 3.56 3.11 23.20
C THR A 292 5.08 3.28 23.39
N PRO A 293 5.91 3.29 22.32
CA PRO A 293 7.34 3.49 22.48
C PRO A 293 7.66 4.85 23.10
N TYR A 294 8.55 4.87 24.10
CA TYR A 294 8.89 6.07 24.88
C TYR A 294 7.67 6.75 25.54
N PRO A 295 6.87 6.02 26.36
CA PRO A 295 5.51 6.43 26.74
C PRO A 295 5.43 7.76 27.49
N ASN A 296 6.53 8.22 28.11
CA ASN A 296 6.57 9.44 28.92
C ASN A 296 7.30 10.61 28.26
N LEU A 297 7.66 10.50 26.98
CA LEU A 297 8.34 11.56 26.23
C LEU A 297 7.42 12.13 25.17
N SER A 298 7.41 13.45 25.01
CA SER A 298 6.85 14.14 23.85
C SER A 298 7.64 13.81 22.57
N LEU A 299 7.08 14.09 21.39
CA LEU A 299 7.78 13.79 20.12
C LEU A 299 9.11 14.57 19.99
N GLN A 300 9.15 15.80 20.51
CA GLN A 300 10.37 16.62 20.50
C GLN A 300 11.43 16.08 21.48
N GLU A 301 11.00 15.59 22.65
CA GLU A 301 11.90 14.94 23.60
C GLU A 301 12.42 13.61 23.03
N VAL A 302 11.57 12.78 22.41
CA VAL A 302 12.02 11.56 21.72
C VAL A 302 13.11 11.88 20.71
N ARG A 303 12.88 12.88 19.85
CA ARG A 303 13.88 13.34 18.87
C ARG A 303 15.20 13.69 19.57
N THR A 304 15.14 14.52 20.60
CA THR A 304 16.32 15.00 21.33
C THR A 304 17.05 13.86 22.06
N GLN A 305 16.33 13.01 22.76
CA GLN A 305 16.88 11.93 23.58
C GLN A 305 17.52 10.83 22.72
N VAL A 306 16.89 10.47 21.59
CA VAL A 306 17.42 9.47 20.67
C VAL A 306 18.68 9.98 19.96
N THR A 307 18.67 11.23 19.48
CA THR A 307 19.74 11.74 18.61
C THR A 307 20.90 12.40 19.35
N ARG A 308 20.68 12.97 20.54
CA ARG A 308 21.74 13.65 21.32
C ARG A 308 22.22 12.83 22.51
N ASN A 309 21.30 12.17 23.21
CA ASN A 309 21.61 11.48 24.46
C ASN A 309 21.76 9.95 24.28
N GLY A 310 21.55 9.44 23.07
CA GLY A 310 21.74 8.02 22.77
C GLY A 310 20.74 7.09 23.45
N ILE A 311 19.58 7.58 23.92
CA ILE A 311 18.57 6.72 24.56
C ILE A 311 18.07 5.69 23.55
N ARG A 312 17.93 4.44 24.01
CA ARG A 312 17.36 3.31 23.27
C ARG A 312 16.27 2.62 24.09
N ILE A 313 15.33 2.00 23.39
CA ILE A 313 14.34 1.11 24.01
C ILE A 313 15.06 -0.12 24.56
N THR A 314 14.75 -0.48 25.80
CA THR A 314 15.29 -1.66 26.48
C THR A 314 14.46 -2.90 26.17
N ALA A 315 15.11 -4.06 26.13
CA ALA A 315 14.40 -5.34 25.99
C ALA A 315 13.57 -5.61 27.26
N PRO A 316 12.27 -5.93 27.14
CA PRO A 316 11.47 -6.29 28.30
C PRO A 316 11.95 -7.62 28.88
N PRO A 317 11.84 -7.86 30.20
CA PRO A 317 12.36 -9.07 30.86
C PRO A 317 11.85 -10.39 30.28
N ILE A 318 10.65 -10.39 29.70
CA ILE A 318 10.04 -11.59 29.11
C ILE A 318 10.70 -12.02 27.79
N MET A 319 11.49 -11.15 27.16
CA MET A 319 12.13 -11.40 25.87
C MET A 319 13.34 -12.32 26.05
N GLN A 320 13.42 -13.37 25.23
CA GLN A 320 14.51 -14.35 25.32
C GLN A 320 15.86 -13.69 25.00
N PRO A 321 16.97 -14.11 25.63
CA PRO A 321 18.27 -13.47 25.46
C PRO A 321 18.70 -13.34 23.99
N GLY A 322 18.48 -14.37 23.16
CA GLY A 322 18.79 -14.33 21.73
C GLY A 322 17.96 -13.31 20.96
N VAL A 323 16.67 -13.20 21.26
CA VAL A 323 15.76 -12.20 20.66
C VAL A 323 16.10 -10.79 21.14
N ALA A 324 16.38 -10.62 22.43
CA ALA A 324 16.79 -9.34 23.03
C ALA A 324 18.10 -8.82 22.42
N ALA A 325 19.08 -9.70 22.20
CA ALA A 325 20.33 -9.35 21.55
C ALA A 325 20.11 -8.88 20.09
N LEU A 326 19.17 -9.50 19.36
CA LEU A 326 18.81 -9.06 18.01
C LEU A 326 18.12 -7.70 18.02
N MET A 327 17.16 -7.49 18.92
CA MET A 327 16.48 -6.20 19.07
C MET A 327 17.48 -5.08 19.38
N LYS A 328 18.41 -5.32 20.31
CA LYS A 328 19.47 -4.36 20.65
C LYS A 328 20.34 -4.00 19.44
N LYS A 329 20.70 -4.99 18.61
CA LYS A 329 21.47 -4.77 17.37
C LYS A 329 20.73 -3.95 16.32
N CYS A 330 19.40 -3.92 16.32
CA CYS A 330 18.63 -3.02 15.44
C CYS A 330 18.87 -1.54 15.78
N PHE A 331 19.34 -1.24 17.00
CA PHE A 331 19.53 0.10 17.54
C PHE A 331 20.98 0.60 17.55
N GLU A 332 21.87 -0.06 16.80
CA GLU A 332 23.22 0.44 16.55
C GLU A 332 23.16 1.84 15.94
N GLU A 333 24.03 2.75 16.42
CA GLU A 333 24.09 4.12 15.92
C GLU A 333 24.48 4.15 14.44
N ASP A 334 25.59 3.46 14.10
CA ASP A 334 25.99 3.27 12.70
C ASP A 334 25.00 2.34 11.97
N PRO A 335 24.30 2.83 10.93
CA PRO A 335 23.37 2.02 10.15
C PRO A 335 24.00 0.76 9.54
N ASN A 336 25.30 0.76 9.28
CA ASN A 336 26.00 -0.38 8.69
C ASN A 336 26.20 -1.53 9.69
N LEU A 337 26.24 -1.24 10.99
CA LEU A 337 26.36 -2.24 12.06
C LEU A 337 25.01 -2.89 12.39
N ARG A 338 23.90 -2.28 11.97
CA ARG A 338 22.56 -2.87 12.09
C ARG A 338 22.47 -4.12 11.21
N PRO A 339 21.78 -5.19 11.65
CA PRO A 339 21.66 -6.41 10.86
C PRO A 339 20.87 -6.19 9.57
N THR A 340 21.02 -7.09 8.62
CA THR A 340 20.10 -7.19 7.46
C THR A 340 18.81 -7.90 7.86
N PHE A 341 17.72 -7.71 7.10
CA PHE A 341 16.49 -8.47 7.34
C PHE A 341 16.66 -9.98 7.08
N LEU A 342 17.61 -10.36 6.21
CA LEU A 342 18.02 -11.75 6.05
C LEU A 342 18.55 -12.35 7.36
N GLU A 343 19.50 -11.68 8.01
CA GLU A 343 20.09 -12.14 9.26
C GLU A 343 19.06 -12.18 10.39
N LEU A 344 18.23 -11.13 10.52
CA LEU A 344 17.13 -11.09 11.49
C LEU A 344 16.20 -12.29 11.31
N LYS A 345 15.72 -12.53 10.08
CA LYS A 345 14.85 -13.67 9.78
C LYS A 345 15.47 -15.00 10.17
N LEU A 346 16.73 -15.25 9.80
CA LEU A 346 17.40 -16.52 10.07
C LEU A 346 17.64 -16.75 11.56
N LYS A 347 18.12 -15.73 12.28
CA LYS A 347 18.39 -15.84 13.72
C LYS A 347 17.10 -15.96 14.53
N LEU A 348 16.07 -15.18 14.22
CA LEU A 348 14.75 -15.31 14.88
C LEU A 348 14.08 -16.65 14.60
N ARG A 349 14.23 -17.23 13.41
CA ARG A 349 13.73 -18.58 13.12
C ARG A 349 14.41 -19.63 14.00
N LYS A 350 15.70 -19.48 14.31
CA LYS A 350 16.41 -20.35 15.25
C LYS A 350 15.84 -20.23 16.67
N GLU A 351 15.62 -18.99 17.15
CA GLU A 351 15.00 -18.74 18.46
C GLU A 351 13.58 -19.31 18.53
N TYR A 352 12.77 -19.11 17.49
CA TYR A 352 11.43 -19.66 17.39
C TYR A 352 11.44 -21.19 17.41
N ALA A 353 12.32 -21.83 16.64
CA ALA A 353 12.47 -23.28 16.61
C ALA A 353 12.86 -23.85 18.00
N ALA A 354 13.65 -23.13 18.78
CA ALA A 354 14.00 -23.52 20.14
C ALA A 354 12.81 -23.44 21.11
N LEU A 355 11.86 -22.50 20.90
CA LEU A 355 10.66 -22.38 21.72
C LEU A 355 9.66 -23.51 21.48
N ILE A 356 9.40 -23.86 20.22
CA ILE A 356 8.41 -24.89 19.87
C ILE A 356 8.85 -26.31 20.21
N LYS A 357 10.15 -26.55 20.38
CA LYS A 357 10.71 -27.86 20.79
C LYS A 357 10.61 -28.14 22.28
N LYS A 358 10.32 -27.14 23.12
CA LYS A 358 10.15 -27.33 24.56
C LYS A 358 8.80 -28.01 24.87
N PRO A 359 8.71 -28.86 25.90
CA PRO A 359 7.41 -29.38 26.37
C PRO A 359 6.43 -28.22 26.65
N GLY A 360 5.25 -28.23 26.03
CA GLY A 360 4.28 -27.12 26.09
C GLY A 360 4.49 -25.99 25.05
N GLY A 361 5.57 -26.02 24.27
CA GLY A 361 5.91 -25.00 23.27
C GLY A 361 5.03 -24.98 22.01
N LEU A 362 4.22 -26.02 21.81
CA LEU A 362 3.25 -26.17 20.72
C LEU A 362 1.86 -25.66 21.06
N ILE A 363 1.63 -25.13 22.27
CA ILE A 363 0.38 -24.46 22.62
C ILE A 363 0.39 -23.07 21.95
N SER A 364 0.36 -23.05 20.61
CA SER A 364 -0.05 -21.84 19.90
C SER A 364 -1.51 -21.62 20.25
N PHE A 365 -1.82 -20.43 20.76
CA PHE A 365 -3.21 -20.05 21.04
C PHE A 365 -4.08 -20.09 19.78
N PHE A 366 -3.43 -19.99 18.60
CA PHE A 366 -4.07 -20.03 17.30
C PHE A 366 -3.72 -21.35 16.61
N LYS A 367 -4.54 -22.37 16.78
CA LYS A 367 -4.46 -23.58 15.93
C LYS A 367 -4.69 -23.14 14.48
N ARG A 368 -3.65 -23.24 13.63
CA ARG A 368 -3.80 -23.15 12.17
C ARG A 368 -4.73 -24.28 11.74
N LYS A 369 -5.79 -23.96 11.01
CA LYS A 369 -6.68 -24.97 10.42
C LYS A 369 -6.03 -25.64 9.22
#